data_AF-A0A2G9S2Q2-F1
#
_entry.id   AF-A0A2G9S2Q2-F1
#
_cell.length_a   1.000
_cell.length_b   1.000
_cell.length_c   1.000
_cell.angle_alpha   90.00
_cell.angle_beta   90.00
_cell.angle_gamma   90.00
#
_symmetry.space_group_name_H-M   'P 1'
#
loop_
_entity.id
_entity.type
_entity.pdbx_description
1 polymer ?
#
loop_
_entity_poly.entity_id
_entity_poly.type
_entity_poly.pdbx_seq_one_letter_code
_entity_poly.pdbx_strand_id
1 'polypeptide(L)'
;MQESSTFAAQLVGPSTSCMKNQDTAKRKLPMSENNSPPQKKIPISSQAGKPVDKTSPAAVASSQPAPSRPPSSQQVSVEKFSGLRLRKPRVSSLEMERKMNGRKLIKLFQLQNKIATEKLEDQDWVTFGVIVKKVTPQSSNNGKTFSIWRLNDLKNFDTYVSLFLFGDVHKEHWKTDQGVAIGILNANLMKPKDGSEE
;
A
#
# COMPACT_ATOMS: atom_id res chain seq x y z
N MET A 1 61.82 5.19 13.38
CA MET A 1 62.84 6.05 12.78
C MET A 1 62.65 6.01 11.27
N GLN A 2 62.64 7.19 10.62
CA GLN A 2 62.25 7.51 9.24
C GLN A 2 60.74 7.42 8.93
N GLU A 3 59.90 8.47 8.80
CA GLU A 3 59.97 9.75 8.02
C GLU A 3 60.08 9.48 6.50
N SER A 4 59.30 10.00 5.55
CA SER A 4 58.21 10.98 5.42
C SER A 4 57.73 10.97 3.95
N SER A 5 56.75 11.83 3.59
CA SER A 5 56.52 12.39 2.25
C SER A 5 55.57 11.60 1.33
N THR A 6 54.53 12.14 0.67
CA THR A 6 54.28 13.53 0.22
C THR A 6 52.79 13.72 -0.11
N PHE A 7 52.32 14.93 0.19
CA PHE A 7 51.07 15.57 -0.18
C PHE A 7 51.30 16.46 -1.43
N ALA A 8 50.49 16.34 -2.49
CA ALA A 8 50.25 17.35 -3.55
C ALA A 8 49.37 16.69 -4.64
N ALA A 9 48.13 17.12 -4.87
CA ALA A 9 47.68 18.32 -5.59
C ALA A 9 47.59 18.11 -7.12
N GLN A 10 46.59 18.79 -7.69
CA GLN A 10 46.59 19.42 -9.03
C GLN A 10 45.59 18.86 -10.09
N LEU A 11 44.41 19.50 -10.10
CA LEU A 11 43.78 20.24 -11.21
C LEU A 11 43.19 19.56 -12.48
N VAL A 12 41.93 19.96 -12.72
CA VAL A 12 41.40 20.62 -13.94
C VAL A 12 41.25 19.81 -15.23
N GLY A 13 39.97 19.61 -15.60
CA GLY A 13 39.35 19.91 -16.91
C GLY A 13 39.91 19.28 -18.19
N PRO A 14 39.02 18.92 -19.14
CA PRO A 14 38.59 19.98 -20.05
C PRO A 14 37.11 19.98 -20.46
N SER A 15 36.69 21.18 -20.86
CA SER A 15 35.52 21.54 -21.66
C SER A 15 35.08 20.51 -22.70
N THR A 16 33.77 20.32 -22.80
CA THR A 16 33.12 19.96 -24.08
C THR A 16 32.16 21.06 -24.50
N SER A 17 32.27 21.38 -25.78
CA SER A 17 31.74 22.53 -26.48
C SER A 17 30.25 22.42 -26.83
N CYS A 18 29.62 23.59 -26.89
CA CYS A 18 28.35 23.92 -27.50
C CYS A 18 28.22 23.45 -28.96
N MET A 19 27.07 22.86 -29.31
CA MET A 19 26.48 22.99 -30.65
C MET A 19 24.96 23.20 -30.55
N LYS A 20 24.50 24.34 -31.07
CA LYS A 20 23.12 24.56 -31.52
C LYS A 20 22.93 23.83 -32.85
N ASN A 21 21.74 23.29 -33.09
CA ASN A 21 21.09 23.36 -34.41
C ASN A 21 19.57 23.33 -34.23
N GLN A 22 18.92 24.38 -34.72
CA GLN A 22 17.52 24.39 -35.11
C GLN A 22 17.47 23.91 -36.55
N ASP A 23 16.56 23.00 -36.90
CA ASP A 23 15.79 23.12 -38.14
C ASP A 23 14.51 22.26 -38.10
N THR A 24 13.61 22.72 -38.94
CA THR A 24 12.18 22.52 -39.10
C THR A 24 11.77 21.17 -39.69
N ALA A 25 10.59 20.66 -39.29
CA ALA A 25 9.67 19.92 -40.19
C ALA A 25 8.29 19.70 -39.56
N LYS A 26 7.30 20.40 -40.13
CA LYS A 26 5.85 20.15 -40.00
C LYS A 26 5.46 18.84 -40.70
N ARG A 27 4.52 18.08 -40.12
CA ARG A 27 3.40 17.31 -40.74
C ARG A 27 2.95 16.24 -39.74
N LYS A 28 1.69 15.87 -39.55
CA LYS A 28 0.38 16.33 -40.02
C LYS A 28 -0.61 15.55 -39.14
N LEU A 29 -1.60 16.22 -38.56
CA LEU A 29 -2.81 15.55 -38.06
C LEU A 29 -3.52 14.85 -39.22
N PRO A 30 -4.34 13.82 -38.93
CA PRO A 30 -5.70 13.93 -39.41
C PRO A 30 -6.70 13.89 -38.24
N MET A 31 -7.59 14.86 -38.28
CA MET A 31 -8.89 14.86 -37.63
C MET A 31 -9.90 14.03 -38.44
N SER A 32 -11.04 13.79 -37.78
CA SER A 32 -12.34 13.31 -38.27
C SER A 32 -12.51 11.78 -38.25
N GLU A 33 -13.61 11.21 -37.76
CA GLU A 33 -14.96 11.76 -37.69
C GLU A 33 -15.84 11.06 -36.64
N ASN A 34 -16.87 11.80 -36.27
CA ASN A 34 -17.98 11.54 -35.38
C ASN A 34 -18.80 10.30 -35.79
N ASN A 35 -19.35 9.54 -34.83
CA ASN A 35 -20.71 8.98 -34.80
C ASN A 35 -20.84 7.82 -33.80
N SER A 36 -21.45 8.09 -32.64
CA SER A 36 -22.24 7.10 -31.89
C SER A 36 -23.71 7.16 -32.37
N PRO A 37 -24.60 6.23 -31.99
CA PRO A 37 -24.57 4.76 -32.10
C PRO A 37 -25.88 4.23 -32.76
N PRO A 38 -26.00 2.94 -33.14
CA PRO A 38 -27.31 2.33 -33.36
C PRO A 38 -27.79 1.53 -32.16
N GLN A 39 -29.00 1.89 -31.73
CA GLN A 39 -29.84 1.26 -30.72
C GLN A 39 -30.06 -0.24 -31.01
N LYS A 40 -29.90 -1.10 -29.99
CA LYS A 40 -30.47 -2.46 -30.00
C LYS A 40 -31.63 -2.56 -29.01
N LYS A 41 -32.75 -2.97 -29.59
CA LYS A 41 -34.11 -2.98 -29.07
C LYS A 41 -34.28 -4.03 -27.97
N ILE A 42 -34.96 -3.62 -26.91
CA ILE A 42 -35.55 -4.48 -25.87
C ILE A 42 -36.94 -4.89 -26.37
N PRO A 43 -37.36 -6.17 -26.32
CA PRO A 43 -38.77 -6.52 -26.45
C PRO A 43 -39.42 -6.48 -25.05
N ILE A 44 -40.33 -5.52 -24.88
CA ILE A 44 -41.41 -5.55 -23.89
C ILE A 44 -42.46 -6.53 -24.40
N SER A 45 -42.82 -7.54 -23.60
CA SER A 45 -44.06 -8.29 -23.80
C SER A 45 -45.03 -7.96 -22.67
N SER A 46 -46.09 -7.29 -23.06
CA SER A 46 -47.28 -6.94 -22.32
C SER A 46 -48.34 -8.02 -22.50
N GLN A 47 -48.91 -8.57 -21.41
CA GLN A 47 -50.32 -9.02 -21.43
C GLN A 47 -50.95 -8.84 -20.03
N ALA A 48 -52.09 -8.16 -20.04
CA ALA A 48 -53.02 -8.01 -18.93
C ALA A 48 -54.33 -8.72 -19.29
N GLY A 49 -54.97 -9.38 -18.32
CA GLY A 49 -56.31 -9.94 -18.43
C GLY A 49 -56.78 -10.53 -17.08
N LYS A 50 -57.79 -9.89 -16.47
CA LYS A 50 -58.57 -10.31 -15.28
C LYS A 50 -59.80 -11.18 -15.73
N PRO A 51 -60.80 -11.47 -14.86
CA PRO A 51 -60.86 -12.23 -13.58
C PRO A 51 -61.95 -13.35 -13.63
N VAL A 52 -62.16 -14.13 -12.54
CA VAL A 52 -63.48 -14.41 -11.89
C VAL A 52 -63.42 -15.57 -10.86
N ASP A 53 -63.85 -15.22 -9.65
CA ASP A 53 -64.57 -15.89 -8.54
C ASP A 53 -64.25 -17.28 -7.90
N LYS A 54 -64.06 -17.15 -6.56
CA LYS A 54 -64.67 -17.86 -5.40
C LYS A 54 -64.40 -19.35 -5.18
N THR A 55 -63.85 -19.68 -4.00
CA THR A 55 -64.57 -20.27 -2.84
C THR A 55 -63.56 -20.67 -1.73
N SER A 56 -63.75 -20.16 -0.50
CA SER A 56 -63.10 -20.61 0.77
C SER A 56 -63.79 -21.90 1.30
N PRO A 57 -63.34 -22.63 2.36
CA PRO A 57 -62.45 -22.23 3.47
C PRO A 57 -61.48 -23.32 4.01
N ALA A 58 -60.59 -22.92 4.95
CA ALA A 58 -60.22 -23.61 6.20
C ALA A 58 -58.72 -23.48 6.59
N ALA A 59 -58.50 -22.75 7.69
CA ALA A 59 -57.47 -22.90 8.72
C ALA A 59 -56.08 -23.47 8.37
N VAL A 60 -55.05 -22.61 8.30
CA VAL A 60 -53.69 -22.91 8.80
C VAL A 60 -53.05 -21.63 9.34
N ALA A 61 -52.38 -21.77 10.49
CA ALA A 61 -51.77 -20.74 11.32
C ALA A 61 -50.94 -19.67 10.59
N SER A 62 -51.21 -18.41 10.90
CA SER A 62 -50.38 -17.28 10.50
C SER A 62 -49.16 -17.16 11.43
N SER A 63 -48.07 -17.83 11.09
CA SER A 63 -46.74 -17.52 11.65
C SER A 63 -46.20 -16.27 10.95
N GLN A 64 -46.29 -15.11 11.60
CA GLN A 64 -45.60 -13.89 11.19
C GLN A 64 -44.08 -14.16 11.07
N PRO A 65 -43.41 -13.77 9.97
CA PRO A 65 -41.96 -13.69 9.96
C PRO A 65 -41.52 -12.53 10.85
N ALA A 66 -40.71 -12.83 11.86
CA ALA A 66 -40.03 -11.84 12.67
C ALA A 66 -39.20 -10.87 11.79
N PRO A 67 -39.03 -9.59 12.20
CA PRO A 67 -38.21 -8.65 11.46
C PRO A 67 -36.78 -9.19 11.34
N SER A 68 -36.29 -9.26 10.10
CA SER A 68 -34.92 -9.64 9.79
C SER A 68 -33.97 -8.70 10.52
N ARG A 69 -33.28 -9.27 11.51
CA ARG A 69 -32.18 -8.63 12.24
C ARG A 69 -31.23 -7.99 11.21
N PRO A 70 -30.89 -6.69 11.32
CA PRO A 70 -29.90 -6.09 10.44
C PRO A 70 -28.60 -6.89 10.53
N PRO A 71 -27.83 -7.00 9.43
CA PRO A 71 -26.60 -7.79 9.42
C PRO A 71 -25.75 -7.36 10.62
N SER A 72 -25.46 -8.33 11.48
CA SER A 72 -24.71 -8.11 12.71
C SER A 72 -23.52 -7.23 12.39
N SER A 73 -23.42 -6.09 13.07
CA SER A 73 -22.22 -5.27 13.07
C SER A 73 -21.07 -6.21 13.38
N GLN A 74 -20.25 -6.56 12.38
CA GLN A 74 -19.13 -7.48 12.55
C GLN A 74 -18.32 -6.93 13.72
N GLN A 75 -18.32 -7.67 14.82
CA GLN A 75 -17.66 -7.26 16.05
C GLN A 75 -16.16 -7.37 15.76
N VAL A 76 -15.57 -6.30 15.23
CA VAL A 76 -14.15 -6.28 14.85
C VAL A 76 -13.34 -6.28 16.15
N SER A 77 -12.87 -7.47 16.52
CA SER A 77 -11.92 -7.67 17.61
C SER A 77 -10.60 -6.94 17.32
N VAL A 78 -9.96 -6.48 18.39
CA VAL A 78 -8.63 -5.88 18.31
C VAL A 78 -7.60 -7.00 18.13
N GLU A 79 -6.70 -6.85 17.16
CA GLU A 79 -5.60 -7.79 16.94
C GLU A 79 -4.52 -7.61 18.04
N LYS A 80 -4.08 -8.72 18.64
CA LYS A 80 -3.27 -8.77 19.86
C LYS A 80 -1.94 -8.01 19.75
N PHE A 81 -1.22 -8.12 18.63
CA PHE A 81 0.15 -7.63 18.51
C PHE A 81 0.23 -6.18 18.00
N SER A 82 -0.52 -5.85 16.96
CA SER A 82 -0.64 -4.50 16.41
C SER A 82 -1.47 -3.59 17.32
N GLY A 83 -2.51 -4.11 17.96
CA GLY A 83 -3.51 -3.33 18.69
C GLY A 83 -4.50 -2.62 17.78
N LEU A 84 -4.64 -3.05 16.52
CA LEU A 84 -5.54 -2.46 15.53
C LEU A 84 -6.81 -3.31 15.35
N ARG A 85 -7.92 -2.66 14.98
CA ARG A 85 -9.16 -3.33 14.58
C ARG A 85 -9.13 -3.59 13.07
N LEU A 86 -8.95 -4.84 12.67
CA LEU A 86 -8.77 -5.23 11.27
C LEU A 86 -10.08 -5.72 10.64
N ARG A 87 -10.57 -5.06 9.58
CA ARG A 87 -11.84 -5.43 8.92
C ARG A 87 -11.81 -6.81 8.26
N LYS A 88 -10.71 -7.15 7.58
CA LYS A 88 -10.51 -8.43 6.87
C LYS A 88 -9.10 -8.97 7.18
N PRO A 89 -8.88 -9.57 8.36
CA PRO A 89 -7.57 -10.12 8.71
C PRO A 89 -7.11 -11.16 7.67
N ARG A 90 -5.87 -11.04 7.19
CA ARG A 90 -5.28 -11.99 6.22
C ARG A 90 -4.45 -13.10 6.88
N VAL A 91 -4.22 -13.01 8.18
CA VAL A 91 -3.43 -13.95 8.97
C VAL A 91 -4.29 -14.39 10.15
N SER A 92 -4.38 -15.70 10.38
CA SER A 92 -5.12 -16.24 11.52
C SER A 92 -4.39 -15.96 12.84
N SER A 93 -5.11 -15.97 13.97
CA SER A 93 -4.52 -15.75 15.29
C SER A 93 -3.40 -16.75 15.60
N LEU A 94 -3.57 -18.02 15.21
CA LEU A 94 -2.56 -19.07 15.41
C LEU A 94 -1.31 -18.85 14.55
N GLU A 95 -1.47 -18.38 13.31
CA GLU A 95 -0.33 -18.02 12.46
C GLU A 95 0.38 -16.77 12.98
N MET A 96 -0.36 -15.79 13.47
CA MET A 96 0.22 -14.61 14.12
C MET A 96 1.05 -15.02 15.33
N GLU A 97 0.52 -15.85 16.22
CA GLU A 97 1.25 -16.33 17.40
C GLU A 97 2.53 -17.08 17.01
N ARG A 98 2.46 -17.96 16.00
CA ARG A 98 3.65 -18.65 15.46
C ARG A 98 4.67 -17.67 14.86
N LYS A 99 4.22 -16.65 14.12
CA LYS A 99 5.10 -15.65 13.50
C LYS A 99 5.75 -14.74 14.54
N MET A 100 5.07 -14.45 15.65
CA MET A 100 5.57 -13.55 16.69
C MET A 100 6.35 -14.26 17.79
N ASN A 101 6.25 -15.59 17.90
CA ASN A 101 6.91 -16.35 18.94
C ASN A 101 8.44 -16.13 18.91
N GLY A 102 9.02 -15.83 20.07
CA GLY A 102 10.46 -15.57 20.22
C GLY A 102 10.95 -14.23 19.67
N ARG A 103 10.07 -13.37 19.12
CA ARG A 103 10.45 -12.08 18.55
C ARG A 103 10.18 -10.92 19.49
N LYS A 104 11.06 -9.91 19.47
CA LYS A 104 10.88 -8.65 20.19
C LYS A 104 9.96 -7.72 19.41
N LEU A 105 8.79 -7.41 19.96
CA LEU A 105 7.90 -6.42 19.38
C LEU A 105 8.41 -5.00 19.69
N ILE A 106 8.72 -4.24 18.64
CA ILE A 106 9.16 -2.84 18.73
C ILE A 106 8.06 -1.97 18.13
N LYS A 107 7.56 -1.00 18.90
CA LYS A 107 6.56 -0.04 18.40
C LYS A 107 7.21 0.95 17.43
N LEU A 108 6.46 1.38 16.42
CA LEU A 108 6.99 2.21 15.34
C LEU A 108 7.60 3.51 15.86
N PHE A 109 6.96 4.15 16.86
CA PHE A 109 7.49 5.36 17.50
C PHE A 109 8.80 5.16 18.26
N GLN A 110 9.06 3.95 18.75
CA GLN A 110 10.30 3.62 19.47
C GLN A 110 11.43 3.25 18.51
N LEU A 111 11.11 2.97 17.25
CA LEU A 111 12.04 2.37 16.30
C LEU A 111 13.27 3.27 16.10
N GLN A 112 13.09 4.57 15.88
CA GLN A 112 14.21 5.51 15.70
C GLN A 112 15.18 5.51 16.90
N ASN A 113 14.65 5.61 18.12
CA ASN A 113 15.47 5.60 19.33
C ASN A 113 16.18 4.25 19.54
N LYS A 114 15.51 3.14 19.23
CA LYS A 114 16.06 1.79 19.34
C LYS A 114 17.16 1.54 18.32
N ILE A 115 17.02 2.05 17.10
CA ILE A 115 18.06 2.02 16.07
C ILE A 115 19.34 2.75 16.54
N ALA A 116 19.19 3.89 17.21
CA ALA A 116 20.32 4.68 17.66
C ALA A 116 21.03 4.09 18.90
N THR A 117 20.28 3.41 19.78
CA THR A 117 20.80 2.97 21.09
C THR A 117 21.20 1.49 21.11
N GLU A 118 20.54 0.65 20.33
CA GLU A 118 20.70 -0.81 20.36
C GLU A 118 21.16 -1.35 19.00
N LYS A 119 21.92 -2.44 19.01
CA LYS A 119 22.18 -3.24 17.80
C LYS A 119 20.95 -4.08 17.47
N LEU A 120 19.99 -3.49 16.78
CA LEU A 120 18.77 -4.21 16.32
C LEU A 120 19.07 -5.32 15.31
N GLU A 121 20.21 -5.27 14.64
CA GLU A 121 20.68 -6.28 13.70
C GLU A 121 20.93 -7.65 14.37
N ASP A 122 21.27 -7.65 15.66
CA ASP A 122 21.54 -8.86 16.45
C ASP A 122 20.26 -9.45 17.10
N GLN A 123 19.10 -8.82 16.89
CA GLN A 123 17.84 -9.19 17.52
C GLN A 123 16.82 -9.67 16.48
N ASP A 124 16.02 -10.68 16.81
CA ASP A 124 14.82 -11.00 16.02
C ASP A 124 13.68 -10.10 16.48
N TRP A 125 13.33 -9.12 15.64
CA TRP A 125 12.36 -8.08 15.97
C TRP A 125 11.26 -7.92 14.93
N VAL A 126 10.14 -7.37 15.39
CA VAL A 126 8.96 -7.12 14.58
C VAL A 126 8.34 -5.78 14.95
N THR A 127 7.86 -5.06 13.94
CA THR A 127 7.05 -3.86 14.12
C THR A 127 5.79 -3.92 13.28
N PHE A 128 4.81 -3.09 13.61
CA PHE A 128 3.54 -3.00 12.88
C PHE A 128 3.29 -1.56 12.45
N GLY A 129 2.76 -1.40 11.24
CA GLY A 129 2.37 -0.11 10.69
C GLY A 129 1.28 -0.25 9.65
N VAL A 130 0.56 0.83 9.40
CA VAL A 130 -0.42 0.98 8.34
C VAL A 130 0.19 1.80 7.22
N ILE A 131 -0.01 1.36 5.98
CA ILE A 131 0.45 2.09 4.79
C ILE A 131 -0.38 3.36 4.65
N VAL A 132 0.20 4.52 4.95
CA VAL A 132 -0.50 5.82 4.89
C VAL A 132 -0.25 6.57 3.60
N LYS A 133 0.89 6.38 2.94
CA LYS A 133 1.22 6.98 1.63
C LYS A 133 2.13 6.02 0.87
N LYS A 134 2.05 6.03 -0.46
CA LYS A 134 2.89 5.22 -1.34
C LYS A 134 3.47 6.09 -2.45
N VAL A 135 4.73 5.85 -2.80
CA VAL A 135 5.40 6.45 -3.96
C VAL A 135 6.15 5.36 -4.70
N THR A 136 6.15 5.40 -6.03
CA THR A 136 6.86 4.42 -6.87
C THR A 136 7.79 5.15 -7.84
N PRO A 137 8.91 5.70 -7.34
CA PRO A 137 9.86 6.40 -8.19
C PRO A 137 10.65 5.42 -9.06
N GLN A 138 11.20 5.94 -10.16
CA GLN A 138 12.25 5.26 -10.91
C GLN A 138 13.62 5.76 -10.46
N SER A 139 14.54 4.84 -10.25
CA SER A 139 15.90 5.18 -9.84
C SER A 139 16.63 5.87 -10.98
N SER A 140 17.19 7.04 -10.69
CA SER A 140 17.97 7.82 -11.66
C SER A 140 19.26 7.12 -12.09
N ASN A 141 19.81 6.22 -11.26
CA ASN A 141 21.10 5.58 -11.52
C ASN A 141 21.03 4.38 -12.47
N ASN A 142 19.89 3.68 -12.55
CA ASN A 142 19.79 2.40 -13.26
C ASN A 142 18.41 2.15 -13.90
N GLY A 143 17.49 3.11 -13.82
CA GLY A 143 16.11 2.99 -14.33
C GLY A 143 15.23 1.97 -13.59
N LYS A 144 15.74 1.29 -12.55
CA LYS A 144 14.95 0.32 -11.79
C LYS A 144 13.91 1.05 -10.96
N THR A 145 12.69 0.52 -11.02
CA THR A 145 11.59 1.02 -10.20
C THR A 145 11.66 0.41 -8.81
N PHE A 146 11.34 1.19 -7.79
CA PHE A 146 11.20 0.75 -6.41
C PHE A 146 9.98 1.42 -5.78
N SER A 147 9.52 0.93 -4.64
CA SER A 147 8.42 1.57 -3.91
C SER A 147 8.87 2.07 -2.56
N ILE A 148 8.33 3.21 -2.15
CA ILE A 148 8.48 3.78 -0.82
C ILE A 148 7.09 3.81 -0.20
N TRP A 149 6.96 3.19 0.97
CA TRP A 149 5.74 3.24 1.78
C TRP A 149 6.00 4.07 3.01
N ARG A 150 5.17 5.10 3.22
CA ARG A 150 5.13 5.80 4.50
C ARG A 150 4.20 5.03 5.42
N LEU A 151 4.70 4.69 6.60
CA LEU A 151 4.01 3.87 7.59
C LEU A 151 3.74 4.69 8.86
N ASN A 152 2.61 4.41 9.50
CA ASN A 152 2.25 4.95 10.82
C ASN A 152 1.52 3.86 11.62
N ASP A 153 1.69 3.81 12.94
CA ASP A 153 1.05 2.79 13.79
C ASP A 153 -0.36 3.16 14.28
N LEU A 154 -0.86 4.34 13.87
CA LEU A 154 -2.14 4.93 14.26
C LEU A 154 -2.31 5.11 15.79
N LYS A 155 -1.20 5.05 16.53
CA LYS A 155 -1.16 5.37 17.97
C LYS A 155 -0.48 6.70 18.19
N ASN A 156 0.63 6.93 17.49
CA ASN A 156 1.32 8.21 17.47
C ASN A 156 1.36 8.76 16.04
N PHE A 157 0.60 9.82 15.78
CA PHE A 157 0.49 10.41 14.44
C PHE A 157 1.69 11.27 14.05
N ASP A 158 2.59 11.59 14.99
CA ASP A 158 3.75 12.44 14.72
C ASP A 158 4.95 11.64 14.19
N THR A 159 4.95 10.31 14.37
CA THR A 159 6.06 9.46 13.95
C THR A 159 5.72 8.68 12.70
N TYR A 160 6.54 8.85 11.67
CA TYR A 160 6.44 8.09 10.42
C TYR A 160 7.74 7.36 10.13
N VAL A 161 7.61 6.22 9.46
CA VAL A 161 8.75 5.45 8.97
C VAL A 161 8.56 5.19 7.48
N SER A 162 9.62 5.39 6.71
CA SER A 162 9.65 5.12 5.29
C SER A 162 10.25 3.74 5.04
N LEU A 163 9.45 2.81 4.51
CA LEU A 163 9.87 1.48 4.10
C LEU A 163 10.18 1.48 2.61
N PHE A 164 11.40 1.08 2.25
CA PHE A 164 11.85 0.98 0.87
C PHE A 164 11.78 -0.47 0.41
N LEU A 165 11.04 -0.70 -0.68
CA LEU A 165 10.85 -2.00 -1.30
C LEU A 165 11.65 -2.00 -2.61
N PHE A 166 12.65 -2.86 -2.69
CA PHE A 166 13.51 -3.02 -3.87
C PHE A 166 13.34 -4.41 -4.48
N GLY A 167 13.71 -4.55 -5.75
CA GLY A 167 13.81 -5.86 -6.41
C GLY A 167 12.53 -6.67 -6.33
N ASP A 168 12.62 -7.89 -5.81
CA ASP A 168 11.47 -8.82 -5.78
C ASP A 168 10.40 -8.40 -4.77
N VAL A 169 10.79 -7.79 -3.64
CA VAL A 169 9.85 -7.24 -2.65
C VAL A 169 8.99 -6.14 -3.29
N HIS A 170 9.58 -5.30 -4.14
CA HIS A 170 8.81 -4.34 -4.93
C HIS A 170 7.83 -5.06 -5.86
N LYS A 171 8.31 -5.98 -6.72
CA LYS A 171 7.48 -6.67 -7.70
C LYS A 171 6.27 -7.37 -7.07
N GLU A 172 6.48 -8.01 -5.91
CA GLU A 172 5.45 -8.78 -5.22
C GLU A 172 4.42 -7.88 -4.52
N HIS A 173 4.87 -6.79 -3.88
CA HIS A 173 4.02 -6.07 -2.94
C HIS A 173 3.59 -4.67 -3.37
N TRP A 174 4.17 -4.05 -4.43
CA TRP A 174 3.91 -2.64 -4.76
C TRP A 174 2.43 -2.28 -4.98
N LYS A 175 1.60 -3.25 -5.38
CA LYS A 175 0.15 -3.08 -5.57
C LYS A 175 -0.67 -3.19 -4.28
N THR A 176 -0.06 -3.42 -3.13
CA THR A 176 -0.76 -3.48 -1.83
C THR A 176 -1.49 -2.16 -1.58
N ASP A 177 -2.76 -2.25 -1.20
CA ASP A 177 -3.62 -1.07 -1.00
C ASP A 177 -3.11 -0.18 0.13
N GLN A 178 -3.33 1.14 -0.01
CA GLN A 178 -3.18 2.07 1.10
C GLN A 178 -4.23 1.77 2.18
N GLY A 179 -3.87 1.94 3.45
CA GLY A 179 -4.71 1.58 4.60
C GLY A 179 -4.56 0.13 5.05
N VAL A 180 -3.75 -0.68 4.37
CA VAL A 180 -3.42 -2.05 4.82
C VAL A 180 -2.46 -2.00 6.01
N ALA A 181 -2.79 -2.74 7.06
CA ALA A 181 -1.90 -3.01 8.18
C ALA A 181 -0.90 -4.12 7.81
N ILE A 182 0.38 -3.89 8.06
CA ILE A 182 1.47 -4.79 7.77
C ILE A 182 2.35 -5.01 9.01
N GLY A 183 2.89 -6.22 9.15
CA GLY A 183 3.98 -6.53 10.07
C GLY A 183 5.29 -6.52 9.29
N ILE A 184 6.28 -5.80 9.80
CA ILE A 184 7.64 -5.75 9.25
C ILE A 184 8.56 -6.51 10.20
N LEU A 185 9.29 -7.48 9.67
CA LEU A 185 10.17 -8.36 10.44
C LEU A 185 11.60 -8.16 9.96
N ASN A 186 12.53 -7.97 10.90
CA ASN A 186 13.97 -7.90 10.65
C ASN A 186 14.36 -7.06 9.42
N ALA A 187 13.78 -5.87 9.29
CA ALA A 187 14.08 -4.99 8.16
C ALA A 187 15.49 -4.41 8.29
N ASN A 188 16.17 -4.25 7.15
CA ASN A 188 17.47 -3.61 7.09
C ASN A 188 17.33 -2.10 7.28
N LEU A 189 18.12 -1.57 8.21
CA LEU A 189 18.10 -0.15 8.55
C LEU A 189 18.91 0.64 7.52
N MET A 190 18.28 1.66 6.95
CA MET A 190 18.96 2.57 6.05
C MET A 190 19.59 3.70 6.85
N LYS A 191 20.76 4.17 6.38
CA LYS A 191 21.38 5.37 6.94
C LYS A 191 20.41 6.55 6.84
N PRO A 192 20.30 7.39 7.88
CA PRO A 192 19.56 8.64 7.78
C PRO A 192 20.05 9.43 6.57
N LYS A 193 19.12 9.97 5.78
CA LYS A 193 19.46 10.87 4.70
C LYS A 193 19.48 12.28 5.27
N ASP A 194 20.62 12.95 5.20
CA ASP A 194 20.72 14.35 5.62
C ASP A 194 19.73 15.20 4.79
N GLY A 195 18.82 15.89 5.48
CA GLY A 195 17.87 16.82 4.87
C GLY A 195 16.53 16.24 4.37
N SER A 196 16.11 15.04 4.79
CA SER A 196 14.76 14.55 4.47
C SER A 196 13.74 14.88 5.58
N GLU A 197 12.87 15.86 5.35
CA GLU A 197 11.66 16.15 6.15
C GLU A 197 10.38 15.44 5.61
N GLU A 198 10.47 14.20 5.11
CA GLU A 198 9.28 13.54 4.51
C GLU A 198 9.07 12.06 4.84
#